data_AF-A0A2V8EUE5-F1
#
_entry.id   AF-A0A2V8EUE5-F1
#
_cell.length_a   1.000
_cell.length_b   1.000
_cell.length_c   1.000
_cell.angle_alpha   90.00
_cell.angle_beta   90.00
_cell.angle_gamma   90.00
#
_symmetry.space_group_name_H-M   'P 1'
#
loop_
_entity.id
_entity.type
_entity.pdbx_description
1 polymer ?
#
loop_
_entity_poly.entity_id
_entity_poly.type
_entity_poly.pdbx_seq_one_letter_code
_entity_poly.pdbx_strand_id
1 'polypeptide(L)'
;MEIPSETLRARIVNVFRPLLIWLVIVLPVAVGSTQRAVAPKPAAFAAQGAVTARVVAAANRFLATLGDAERARCTFGFTSSQRTGWSNLPTGIFQRNGLRLGDMTSRQRDAALALVAAALSREG
;
A
#
# COMPACT_ATOMS: atom_id res chain seq x y z
N MET A 1 -3.16 -76.74 27.05
CA MET A 1 -2.93 -75.31 27.38
C MET A 1 -2.41 -74.66 26.11
N GLU A 2 -3.32 -74.41 25.17
CA GLU A 2 -3.01 -73.87 23.84
C GLU A 2 -3.01 -72.35 23.91
N ILE A 3 -1.91 -71.74 23.49
CA ILE A 3 -1.82 -70.28 23.38
C ILE A 3 -2.47 -69.88 22.04
N PRO A 4 -3.55 -69.09 22.04
CA PRO A 4 -4.26 -68.73 20.81
C PRO A 4 -3.38 -67.87 19.88
N SER A 5 -3.33 -68.28 18.61
CA SER A 5 -2.50 -67.73 17.51
C SER A 5 -2.79 -66.25 17.18
N GLU A 6 -3.86 -65.69 17.73
CA GLU A 6 -4.22 -64.27 17.63
C GLU A 6 -3.26 -63.33 18.39
N THR A 7 -2.51 -63.85 19.37
CA THR A 7 -1.61 -63.02 20.19
C THR A 7 -0.25 -62.76 19.53
N LEU A 8 0.10 -63.51 18.47
CA LEU A 8 1.37 -63.34 17.75
C LEU A 8 1.24 -62.35 16.57
N ARG A 9 0.04 -62.18 16.01
CA ARG A 9 -0.21 -61.18 14.95
C ARG A 9 -0.20 -59.74 15.46
N ALA A 10 -0.49 -59.52 16.74
CA ALA A 10 -0.55 -58.18 17.34
C ALA A 10 0.82 -57.57 17.72
N ARG A 11 1.91 -58.36 17.76
CA ARG A 11 3.24 -57.87 18.15
C ARG A 11 4.18 -57.50 16.99
N ILE A 12 3.85 -57.88 15.76
CA ILE A 12 4.68 -57.55 14.58
C ILE A 12 4.21 -56.24 13.89
N VAL A 13 2.97 -55.81 14.08
CA VAL A 13 2.45 -54.57 13.46
C VAL A 13 2.77 -53.30 14.28
N ASN A 14 3.27 -53.43 15.51
CA ASN A 14 3.42 -52.28 16.42
C ASN A 14 4.84 -51.70 16.55
N VAL A 15 5.76 -52.02 15.63
CA VAL A 15 7.11 -51.39 15.57
C VAL A 15 7.30 -50.53 14.32
N PHE A 16 6.39 -50.59 13.34
CA PHE A 16 6.44 -49.78 12.10
C PHE A 16 5.31 -48.73 12.03
N ARG A 17 5.01 -48.06 13.14
CA ARG A 17 4.00 -46.98 13.20
C ARG A 17 4.42 -45.61 13.75
N PRO A 18 5.66 -45.32 14.17
CA PRO A 18 6.04 -43.94 14.47
C PRO A 18 6.94 -43.27 13.41
N LEU A 19 7.26 -43.94 12.29
CA LEU A 19 8.27 -43.43 11.34
C LEU A 19 7.74 -43.02 9.95
N LEU A 20 6.43 -43.06 9.72
CA LEU A 20 5.80 -42.59 8.47
C LEU A 20 4.91 -41.36 8.65
N ILE A 21 4.98 -40.68 9.79
CA ILE A 21 4.34 -39.36 10.02
C ILE A 21 5.40 -38.25 10.12
N TRP A 22 6.69 -38.60 10.25
CA TRP A 22 7.80 -37.64 10.24
C TRP A 22 8.55 -37.51 8.90
N LEU A 23 8.11 -38.19 7.84
CA LEU A 23 8.75 -38.16 6.50
C LEU A 23 7.89 -37.47 5.42
N VAL A 24 6.99 -36.57 5.83
CA VAL A 24 6.30 -35.60 4.94
C VAL A 24 6.44 -34.15 5.46
N ILE A 25 7.08 -33.93 6.62
CA ILE A 25 7.31 -32.59 7.21
C ILE A 25 8.78 -32.15 7.04
N VAL A 26 9.48 -32.64 6.01
CA VAL A 26 10.82 -32.14 5.67
C VAL A 26 10.99 -32.15 4.14
N LEU A 27 11.05 -30.94 3.56
CA LEU A 27 11.34 -30.52 2.17
C LEU A 27 10.19 -30.56 1.12
N PRO A 28 10.00 -29.50 0.28
CA PRO A 28 10.48 -28.10 0.38
C PRO A 28 9.42 -27.05 -0.06
N VAL A 29 8.99 -26.14 0.81
CA VAL A 29 8.44 -24.84 0.35
C VAL A 29 9.57 -23.82 0.36
N ALA A 30 10.46 -23.94 -0.61
CA ALA A 30 11.49 -22.96 -0.93
C ALA A 30 11.31 -22.43 -2.36
N VAL A 31 10.06 -22.24 -2.78
CA VAL A 31 9.70 -21.58 -4.04
C VAL A 31 8.76 -20.44 -3.71
N GLY A 32 9.33 -19.28 -3.39
CA GLY A 32 8.54 -18.09 -3.07
C GLY A 32 9.33 -16.85 -2.67
N SER A 33 10.63 -16.97 -2.38
CA SER A 33 11.45 -15.85 -1.90
C SER A 33 12.59 -15.47 -2.85
N THR A 34 12.36 -15.60 -4.16
CA THR A 34 13.17 -14.90 -5.17
C THR A 34 12.30 -13.91 -5.94
N GLN A 35 11.47 -13.15 -5.21
CA GLN A 35 11.11 -11.84 -5.71
C GLN A 35 12.40 -11.05 -5.77
N ARG A 36 12.98 -10.98 -6.98
CA ARG A 36 14.17 -10.19 -7.30
C ARG A 36 14.10 -8.90 -6.49
N ALA A 37 15.08 -8.68 -5.63
CA ALA A 37 15.49 -7.32 -5.32
C ALA A 37 16.00 -6.73 -6.64
N VAL A 38 15.08 -6.27 -7.50
CA VAL A 38 15.41 -5.33 -8.54
C VAL A 38 15.71 -4.07 -7.77
N ALA A 39 16.98 -3.86 -7.41
CA ALA A 39 17.44 -2.53 -7.06
C ALA A 39 16.94 -1.62 -8.19
N PRO A 40 16.18 -0.54 -7.88
CA PRO A 40 15.69 0.35 -8.93
C PRO A 40 16.89 0.80 -9.77
N LYS A 41 16.80 0.64 -11.09
CA LYS A 41 17.82 1.12 -12.02
C LYS A 41 18.12 2.59 -11.68
N PRO A 42 19.38 3.04 -11.57
CA PRO A 42 19.70 4.42 -11.14
C PRO A 42 18.95 5.51 -11.92
N ALA A 43 18.70 5.27 -13.22
CA ALA A 43 17.91 6.15 -14.07
C ALA A 43 16.43 6.26 -13.67
N ALA A 44 15.83 5.19 -13.13
CA ALA A 44 14.48 5.22 -12.59
C ALA A 44 14.45 6.15 -11.38
N PHE A 45 15.33 5.94 -10.39
CA PHE A 45 15.34 6.75 -9.17
C PHE A 45 15.54 8.24 -9.46
N ALA A 46 16.42 8.59 -10.40
CA ALA A 46 16.60 9.95 -10.88
C ALA A 46 15.33 10.52 -11.55
N ALA A 47 14.64 9.73 -12.37
CA ALA A 47 13.37 10.12 -12.99
C ALA A 47 12.25 10.30 -11.95
N GLN A 48 12.20 9.47 -10.90
CA GLN A 48 11.26 9.65 -9.78
C GLN A 48 11.55 10.95 -9.01
N GLY A 49 12.82 11.25 -8.74
CA GLY A 49 13.22 12.53 -8.13
C GLY A 49 12.78 13.75 -8.96
N ALA A 50 12.89 13.65 -10.29
CA ALA A 50 12.43 14.70 -11.20
C ALA A 50 10.90 14.88 -11.20
N VAL A 51 10.12 13.78 -11.08
CA VAL A 51 8.66 13.87 -10.92
C VAL A 51 8.30 14.55 -9.59
N THR A 52 8.89 14.09 -8.48
CA THR A 52 8.64 14.68 -7.15
C THR A 52 8.96 16.18 -7.14
N ALA A 53 10.10 16.59 -7.70
CA ALA A 53 10.47 18.00 -7.80
C ALA A 53 9.45 18.84 -8.58
N ARG A 54 8.92 18.31 -9.70
CA ARG A 54 7.88 18.99 -10.49
C ARG A 54 6.57 19.13 -9.72
N VAL A 55 6.12 18.09 -9.02
CA VAL A 55 4.91 18.13 -8.19
C VAL A 55 5.06 19.13 -7.05
N VAL A 56 6.20 19.13 -6.35
CA VAL A 56 6.47 20.10 -5.27
C VAL A 56 6.46 21.53 -5.81
N ALA A 57 7.08 21.78 -6.96
CA ALA A 57 7.06 23.09 -7.59
C ALA A 57 5.64 23.55 -7.95
N ALA A 58 4.81 22.65 -8.51
CA ALA A 58 3.41 22.96 -8.82
C ALA A 58 2.59 23.21 -7.55
N ALA A 59 2.81 22.46 -6.48
CA ALA A 59 2.14 22.63 -5.20
C ALA A 59 2.47 23.99 -4.58
N ASN A 60 3.75 24.38 -4.58
CA ASN A 60 4.18 25.69 -4.10
C ASN A 60 3.57 26.84 -4.92
N ARG A 61 3.44 26.68 -6.24
CA ARG A 61 2.75 27.66 -7.10
C ARG A 61 1.26 27.78 -6.76
N PHE A 62 0.57 26.65 -6.56
CA PHE A 62 -0.82 26.66 -6.11
C PHE A 62 -0.96 27.34 -4.75
N LEU A 63 -0.16 26.96 -3.75
CA LEU A 63 -0.21 27.57 -2.42
C LEU A 63 0.05 29.07 -2.49
N ALA A 64 0.96 29.53 -3.34
CA ALA A 64 1.23 30.96 -3.55
C ALA A 64 0.04 31.77 -4.10
N THR A 65 -0.98 31.12 -4.67
CA THR A 65 -2.23 31.78 -5.09
C THR A 65 -3.24 31.96 -3.96
N LEU A 66 -3.01 31.33 -2.80
CA LEU A 66 -3.93 31.33 -1.67
C LEU A 66 -3.52 32.38 -0.64
N GLY A 67 -4.53 33.08 -0.10
CA GLY A 67 -4.39 33.86 1.13
C GLY A 67 -4.22 32.97 2.36
N ASP A 68 -3.88 33.56 3.50
CA ASP A 68 -3.52 32.80 4.70
C ASP A 68 -4.65 31.89 5.21
N ALA A 69 -5.89 32.40 5.22
CA ALA A 69 -7.06 31.63 5.65
C ALA A 69 -7.38 30.44 4.71
N GLU A 70 -7.18 30.62 3.41
CA GLU A 70 -7.34 29.55 2.42
C GLU A 70 -6.24 28.52 2.55
N ARG A 71 -4.99 28.98 2.70
CA ARG A 71 -3.82 28.12 2.88
C ARG A 71 -3.96 27.25 4.12
N ALA A 72 -4.40 27.82 5.23
CA ALA A 72 -4.66 27.08 6.47
C ALA A 72 -5.70 25.96 6.29
N ARG A 73 -6.70 26.15 5.42
CA ARG A 73 -7.68 25.09 5.08
C ARG A 73 -7.10 24.01 4.17
N CYS A 74 -6.10 24.33 3.36
CA CYS A 74 -5.49 23.42 2.37
C CYS A 74 -4.28 22.64 2.89
N THR A 75 -3.64 23.08 3.98
CA THR A 75 -2.42 22.45 4.50
C THR A 75 -2.68 21.71 5.81
N PHE A 76 -2.18 20.49 5.92
CA PHE A 76 -2.26 19.68 7.13
C PHE A 76 -0.88 19.19 7.54
N GLY A 77 -0.66 19.02 8.84
CA GLY A 77 0.53 18.35 9.34
C GLY A 77 0.57 16.88 8.88
N PHE A 78 1.77 16.33 8.74
CA PHE A 78 1.96 14.95 8.25
C PHE A 78 1.29 13.89 9.14
N THR A 79 1.15 14.17 10.43
CA THR A 79 0.49 13.31 11.43
C THR A 79 -1.01 13.57 11.56
N SER A 80 -1.59 14.44 10.73
CA SER A 80 -3.01 14.76 10.76
C SER A 80 -3.88 13.54 10.42
N SER A 81 -5.06 13.45 11.03
CA SER A 81 -6.08 12.45 10.68
C SER A 81 -6.50 12.52 9.21
N GLN A 82 -6.30 13.66 8.55
CA GLN A 82 -6.60 13.83 7.12
C GLN A 82 -5.74 12.94 6.21
N ARG A 83 -4.58 12.46 6.67
CA ARG A 83 -3.71 11.57 5.88
C ARG A 83 -4.40 10.26 5.52
N THR A 84 -5.30 9.77 6.38
CA THR A 84 -6.03 8.52 6.19
C THR A 84 -7.55 8.71 6.14
N GLY A 85 -8.07 9.84 6.59
CA GLY A 85 -9.50 10.15 6.69
C GLY A 85 -10.13 10.71 5.42
N TRP A 86 -9.83 10.15 4.25
CA TRP A 86 -10.48 10.54 3.00
C TRP A 86 -11.81 9.79 2.80
N SER A 87 -12.75 10.41 2.09
CA SER A 87 -14.04 9.81 1.75
C SER A 87 -14.49 10.25 0.35
N ASN A 88 -15.02 9.30 -0.42
CA ASN A 88 -15.66 9.55 -1.72
C ASN A 88 -17.18 9.71 -1.62
N LEU A 89 -17.74 9.72 -0.40
CA LEU A 89 -19.18 9.89 -0.19
C LEU A 89 -19.62 11.32 -0.51
N PRO A 90 -20.91 11.52 -0.88
CA PRO A 90 -21.47 12.84 -1.09
C PRO A 90 -21.34 13.75 0.14
N THR A 91 -21.27 15.06 -0.11
CA THR A 91 -21.39 16.06 0.96
C THR A 91 -22.73 15.92 1.67
N GLY A 92 -22.72 15.99 3.01
CA GLY A 92 -23.89 15.75 3.87
C GLY A 92 -23.79 14.44 4.66
N ILE A 93 -23.15 13.41 4.09
CA ILE A 93 -22.85 12.15 4.78
C ILE A 93 -21.44 12.20 5.41
N PHE A 94 -20.49 12.80 4.67
CA PHE A 94 -19.14 13.03 5.16
C PHE A 94 -18.70 14.46 4.84
N GLN A 95 -18.26 15.20 5.86
CA GLN A 95 -17.75 16.55 5.67
C GLN A 95 -16.29 16.48 5.23
N ARG A 96 -16.02 16.84 3.98
CA ARG A 96 -14.66 16.94 3.45
C ARG A 96 -14.00 18.24 3.93
N ASN A 97 -12.82 18.12 4.53
CA ASN A 97 -11.98 19.27 4.84
C ASN A 97 -11.27 19.76 3.57
N GLY A 98 -10.71 20.97 3.61
CA GLY A 98 -10.06 21.58 2.47
C GLY A 98 -10.82 22.77 1.90
N LEU A 99 -10.22 23.39 0.88
CA LEU A 99 -10.84 24.41 0.05
C LEU A 99 -11.56 23.73 -1.13
N ARG A 100 -12.84 24.05 -1.34
CA ARG A 100 -13.60 23.52 -2.48
C ARG A 100 -13.13 24.22 -3.76
N LEU A 101 -13.01 23.47 -4.86
CA LEU A 101 -12.71 24.06 -6.18
C LEU A 101 -13.74 25.10 -6.62
N GLY A 102 -15.00 24.98 -6.16
CA GLY A 102 -16.07 25.94 -6.45
C GLY A 102 -15.93 27.27 -5.69
N ASP A 103 -15.17 27.29 -4.58
CA ASP A 103 -14.92 28.49 -3.79
C ASP A 103 -13.65 29.23 -4.26
N MET A 104 -12.90 28.65 -5.21
CA MET A 104 -11.66 29.22 -5.73
C MET A 104 -11.93 30.22 -6.86
N THR A 105 -11.11 31.27 -6.93
CA THR A 105 -11.00 32.11 -8.13
C THR A 105 -10.50 31.29 -9.33
N SER A 106 -10.73 31.77 -10.55
CA SER A 106 -10.22 31.11 -11.77
C SER A 106 -8.71 30.86 -11.70
N ARG A 107 -7.93 31.85 -11.23
CA ARG A 107 -6.47 31.72 -11.08
C ARG A 107 -6.06 30.62 -10.11
N GLN A 108 -6.73 30.52 -8.96
CA GLN A 108 -6.44 29.49 -7.97
C GLN A 108 -6.82 28.10 -8.49
N ARG A 109 -7.98 28.00 -9.17
CA ARG A 109 -8.46 26.75 -9.76
C ARG A 109 -7.53 26.24 -10.86
N ASP A 110 -7.04 27.12 -11.73
CA ASP A 110 -6.09 26.76 -12.79
C ASP A 110 -4.77 26.24 -12.19
N ALA A 111 -4.27 26.88 -11.13
CA ALA A 111 -3.08 26.40 -10.43
C ALA A 111 -3.31 25.07 -9.70
N ALA A 112 -4.50 24.84 -9.13
CA ALA A 112 -4.88 23.57 -8.52
C ALA A 112 -4.93 22.43 -9.55
N LEU A 113 -5.52 22.67 -10.72
CA LEU A 113 -5.57 21.69 -11.81
C LEU A 113 -4.19 21.43 -12.42
N ALA A 114 -3.33 22.45 -12.51
CA ALA A 114 -1.93 22.26 -12.92
C ALA A 114 -1.14 21.38 -11.92
N LEU A 115 -1.42 21.49 -10.61
CA LEU A 115 -0.86 20.57 -9.61
C LEU A 115 -1.35 19.13 -9.84
N VAL A 116 -2.64 18.91 -10.07
CA VAL A 116 -3.19 17.58 -10.39
C VAL A 116 -2.51 17.00 -11.64
N ALA A 117 -2.41 17.79 -12.72
CA ALA A 117 -1.77 17.37 -13.96
C ALA A 117 -0.27 17.06 -13.80
N ALA A 118 0.43 17.72 -12.87
CA ALA A 118 1.83 17.41 -12.58
C ALA A 118 2.00 16.09 -11.81
N ALA A 119 0.99 15.67 -11.05
CA ALA A 119 1.02 14.48 -10.20
C ALA A 119 0.50 13.21 -10.90
N LEU A 120 -0.38 13.36 -11.88
CA LEU A 120 -1.05 12.25 -12.57
C LEU A 120 -0.46 11.97 -13.95
N SER A 121 -0.69 10.77 -14.49
CA SER A 121 -0.41 10.44 -15.89
C SER A 121 -1.56 10.93 -16.79
N ARG A 122 -1.49 10.63 -18.10
CA ARG A 122 -2.62 10.91 -19.01
C ARG A 122 -3.82 10.02 -18.73
N GLU A 123 -3.58 8.82 -18.24
CA GLU A 123 -4.60 7.81 -17.96
C GLU A 123 -5.25 8.00 -16.58
N GLY A 124 -4.60 8.77 -15.70
CA GLY A 124 -4.99 8.95 -14.30
C GLY A 124 -3.91 8.42 -13.38
#